data_AF-A0A2H0FS54-F1
#
_entry.id   AF-A0A2H0FS54-F1
#
_cell.length_a   1.000
_cell.length_b   1.000
_cell.length_c   1.000
_cell.angle_alpha   90.00
_cell.angle_beta   90.00
_cell.angle_gamma   90.00
#
_symmetry.space_group_name_H-M   'P 1'
#
loop_
_entity.id
_entity.type
_entity.pdbx_description
1 polymer ?
#
loop_
_entity_poly.entity_id
_entity_poly.type
_entity_poly.pdbx_seq_one_letter_code
_entity_poly.pdbx_strand_id
1 'polypeptide(L)'
;MKKYSLVLLILVFSCNFNGSPSMDDIAHVYVNILVAEEEFKSNADSMKIVTNKIYKDYNLDEKMYLTALENYKYDEATWDEFFAIAENYLDTLKSQEKRK
;
A
#
# COMPACT_ATOMS: atom_id res chain seq x y z
N MET A 1 -20.40 -24.14 48.44
CA MET A 1 -20.02 -22.87 47.78
C MET A 1 -18.92 -23.16 46.77
N LYS A 2 -19.28 -23.44 45.52
CA LYS A 2 -18.33 -23.77 44.46
C LYS A 2 -17.78 -22.46 43.86
N LYS A 3 -16.46 -22.37 43.82
CA LYS A 3 -15.68 -21.25 43.31
C LYS A 3 -15.49 -21.39 41.78
N TYR A 4 -15.34 -20.23 41.13
CA TYR A 4 -14.91 -20.01 39.73
C TYR A 4 -15.97 -20.43 38.68
N SER A 5 -16.28 -19.64 37.65
CA SER A 5 -15.33 -19.00 36.74
C SER A 5 -15.83 -17.64 36.25
N LEU A 6 -15.04 -16.61 36.52
CA LEU A 6 -15.09 -15.31 35.89
C LEU A 6 -14.63 -15.50 34.43
N VAL A 7 -15.55 -15.50 33.47
CA VAL A 7 -15.20 -15.49 32.04
C VAL A 7 -14.72 -14.08 31.69
N LEU A 8 -13.40 -13.94 31.73
CA LEU A 8 -12.63 -12.79 31.28
C LEU A 8 -12.33 -12.95 29.78
N LEU A 9 -12.40 -11.83 29.07
CA LEU A 9 -11.64 -11.50 27.86
C LEU A 9 -11.92 -12.33 26.59
N ILE A 10 -12.58 -11.72 25.60
CA ILE A 10 -11.89 -11.37 24.35
C ILE A 10 -12.34 -9.95 23.97
N LEU A 11 -11.46 -8.99 24.25
CA LEU A 11 -11.47 -7.68 23.62
C LEU A 11 -11.31 -7.91 22.11
N VAL A 12 -12.37 -7.66 21.35
CA VAL A 12 -12.23 -7.40 19.91
C VAL A 12 -11.48 -6.08 19.77
N PHE A 13 -10.15 -6.16 19.79
CA PHE A 13 -9.30 -5.14 19.19
C PHE A 13 -9.53 -5.19 17.68
N SER A 14 -10.65 -4.65 17.22
CA SER A 14 -10.77 -4.14 15.87
C SER A 14 -9.95 -2.86 15.83
N CYS A 15 -8.62 -3.03 15.80
CA CYS A 15 -7.71 -1.95 15.54
C CYS A 15 -7.84 -1.63 14.05
N ASN A 16 -8.93 -0.93 13.67
CA ASN A 16 -8.92 -0.12 12.46
C ASN A 16 -8.03 1.08 12.76
N PHE A 17 -6.72 0.83 12.89
CA PHE A 17 -5.75 1.91 12.91
C PHE A 17 -5.64 2.41 11.46
N ASN A 18 -6.63 3.20 11.05
CA ASN A 18 -6.57 3.98 9.83
C ASN A 18 -5.63 5.16 10.09
N GLY A 19 -4.36 4.85 10.38
CA GLY A 19 -3.29 5.83 10.27
C GLY A 19 -3.23 6.33 8.83
N SER A 20 -2.82 7.58 8.63
CA SER A 20 -2.47 8.02 7.29
C SER A 20 -1.43 7.06 6.72
N PRO A 21 -1.52 6.66 5.43
CA PRO A 21 -0.47 5.88 4.79
C PRO A 21 0.89 6.54 4.99
N SER A 22 1.92 5.71 5.16
CA SER A 22 3.31 6.18 5.13
C SER A 22 3.71 6.52 3.69
N MET A 23 4.78 7.31 3.52
CA MET A 23 5.34 7.59 2.19
C MET A 23 5.80 6.30 1.51
N ASP A 24 6.37 5.35 2.25
CA ASP A 24 6.73 4.02 1.76
C ASP A 24 5.53 3.28 1.15
N ASP A 25 4.38 3.28 1.83
CA ASP A 25 3.17 2.63 1.32
C ASP A 25 2.73 3.26 -0.01
N ILE A 26 2.74 4.60 -0.12
CA ILE A 26 2.36 5.31 -1.34
C ILE A 26 3.36 5.04 -2.47
N ALA A 27 4.66 5.05 -2.19
CA ALA A 27 5.72 4.78 -3.16
C ALA A 27 5.66 3.34 -3.68
N HIS A 28 5.42 2.36 -2.80
CA HIS A 28 5.24 0.97 -3.19
C HIS A 28 3.98 0.76 -4.03
N VAL A 29 2.86 1.41 -3.68
CA VAL A 29 1.64 1.39 -4.49
C VAL A 29 1.88 1.98 -5.87
N TYR A 30 2.57 3.12 -5.97
CA TYR A 30 2.95 3.74 -7.24
C TYR A 30 3.72 2.78 -8.15
N VAL A 31 4.77 2.14 -7.62
CA VAL A 31 5.57 1.17 -8.39
C VAL A 31 4.73 -0.03 -8.83
N ASN A 32 3.92 -0.60 -7.94
CA ASN A 32 3.09 -1.75 -8.27
C ASN A 32 2.04 -1.40 -9.35
N ILE A 33 1.48 -0.18 -9.32
CA ILE A 33 0.57 0.29 -10.37
C ILE A 33 1.31 0.41 -11.70
N LEU A 34 2.52 1.00 -11.74
CA LEU A 34 3.31 1.09 -12.97
C LEU A 34 3.63 -0.29 -13.55
N VAL A 35 4.00 -1.26 -12.71
CA VAL A 35 4.24 -2.65 -13.15
C VAL A 35 2.96 -3.26 -13.73
N ALA A 36 1.82 -3.05 -13.07
CA ALA A 36 0.53 -3.51 -13.58
C ALA A 36 0.12 -2.83 -14.89
N GLU A 37 0.41 -1.53 -15.06
CA GLU A 37 0.15 -0.82 -16.31
C GLU A 37 0.92 -1.43 -17.48
N GLU A 38 2.18 -1.83 -17.26
CA GLU A 38 2.98 -2.49 -18.28
C GLU A 38 2.48 -3.91 -18.59
N GLU A 39 2.01 -4.66 -17.60
CA GLU A 39 1.47 -6.02 -17.79
C GLU A 39 0.07 -6.04 -18.44
N PHE A 40 -0.81 -5.11 -18.05
CA PHE A 40 -2.23 -5.11 -18.40
C PHE A 40 -2.64 -3.96 -19.33
N LYS A 41 -1.69 -3.29 -19.99
CA LYS A 41 -1.89 -2.09 -20.83
C LYS A 41 -3.06 -2.15 -21.81
N SER A 42 -3.36 -3.34 -22.34
CA SER A 42 -4.41 -3.58 -23.34
C SER A 42 -5.73 -4.09 -22.75
N ASN A 43 -5.81 -4.31 -21.43
CA ASN A 43 -6.95 -4.91 -20.75
C ASN A 43 -7.40 -4.06 -19.56
N ALA A 44 -8.28 -3.10 -19.84
CA ALA A 44 -8.78 -2.15 -18.85
C ALA A 44 -9.50 -2.80 -17.66
N ASP A 45 -10.24 -3.89 -17.89
CA ASP A 45 -10.94 -4.62 -16.82
C ASP A 45 -9.93 -5.29 -15.87
N SER A 46 -8.91 -5.94 -16.43
CA SER A 46 -7.83 -6.55 -15.63
C SER A 46 -7.05 -5.49 -14.86
N MET A 47 -6.74 -4.37 -15.52
CA MET A 47 -6.06 -3.23 -14.89
C MET A 47 -6.86 -2.75 -13.66
N LYS A 48 -8.16 -2.50 -13.81
CA LYS A 48 -9.01 -2.06 -12.70
C LYS A 48 -9.05 -3.06 -11.54
N ILE A 49 -9.13 -4.36 -11.83
CA ILE A 49 -9.13 -5.40 -10.81
C ILE A 49 -7.80 -5.42 -10.05
N VAL A 50 -6.68 -5.34 -10.76
CA VAL A 50 -5.34 -5.38 -10.17
C VAL A 50 -5.07 -4.11 -9.35
N THR A 51 -5.39 -2.93 -9.86
CA THR A 51 -5.25 -1.66 -9.10
C THR A 51 -6.05 -1.68 -7.81
N ASN A 52 -7.32 -2.14 -7.85
CA ASN A 52 -8.14 -2.26 -6.65
C ASN A 52 -7.55 -3.23 -5.63
N LYS A 53 -6.94 -4.32 -6.12
CA LYS A 53 -6.22 -5.26 -5.27
C LYS A 53 -4.98 -4.63 -4.65
N ILE A 54 -4.18 -3.89 -5.42
CA ILE A 54 -3.00 -3.17 -4.93
C ILE A 54 -3.42 -2.22 -3.80
N TYR A 55 -4.42 -1.35 -3.99
CA TYR A 55 -4.87 -0.46 -2.92
C TYR A 55 -5.28 -1.22 -1.66
N LYS A 56 -6.04 -2.31 -1.81
CA LYS A 56 -6.46 -3.13 -0.68
C LYS A 56 -5.29 -3.76 0.08
N ASP A 57 -4.27 -4.24 -0.63
CA ASP A 57 -3.10 -4.88 -0.02
C ASP A 57 -2.31 -3.90 0.89
N TYR A 58 -2.42 -2.58 0.64
CA TYR A 58 -1.85 -1.51 1.47
C TYR A 58 -2.88 -0.81 2.38
N ASN A 59 -4.10 -1.35 2.51
CA ASN A 59 -5.22 -0.74 3.26
C ASN A 59 -5.56 0.70 2.81
N LEU A 60 -5.44 0.97 1.51
CA LEU A 60 -5.77 2.25 0.89
C LEU A 60 -7.04 2.15 0.05
N ASP A 61 -7.60 3.31 -0.25
CA ASP A 61 -8.43 3.52 -1.43
C ASP A 61 -7.75 4.52 -2.37
N GLU A 62 -8.31 4.63 -3.59
CA GLU A 62 -7.79 5.53 -4.63
C GLU A 62 -7.74 6.99 -4.15
N LYS A 63 -8.74 7.43 -3.38
CA LYS A 63 -8.81 8.81 -2.90
C LYS A 63 -7.68 9.10 -1.91
N MET A 64 -7.40 8.18 -0.99
CA MET A 64 -6.30 8.30 -0.03
C MET A 64 -4.96 8.39 -0.75
N TYR A 65 -4.74 7.52 -1.75
CA TYR A 65 -3.53 7.54 -2.58
C TYR A 65 -3.34 8.88 -3.31
N LEU A 66 -4.37 9.33 -4.04
CA LEU A 66 -4.30 10.59 -4.78
C LEU A 66 -4.15 11.81 -3.86
N THR A 67 -4.80 11.79 -2.69
CA THR A 67 -4.65 12.85 -1.69
C THR A 67 -3.22 12.91 -1.15
N ALA A 68 -2.59 11.75 -0.91
CA ALA A 68 -1.20 11.71 -0.47
C ALA A 68 -0.26 12.31 -1.51
N LEU A 69 -0.41 11.95 -2.79
CA LEU A 69 0.40 12.51 -3.88
C LEU A 69 0.20 14.04 -4.03
N GLU A 70 -1.04 14.53 -3.94
CA GLU A 70 -1.30 15.98 -4.02
C GLU A 70 -0.65 16.74 -2.85
N ASN A 71 -0.58 16.13 -1.66
CA ASN A 71 0.10 16.72 -0.51
C ASN A 71 1.62 16.85 -0.71
N TYR A 72 2.23 16.05 -1.58
CA TYR A 72 3.67 16.10 -1.89
C TYR A 72 4.03 17.14 -2.96
N LYS A 73 3.04 17.57 -3.76
CA LYS A 73 3.22 18.34 -5.00
C LYS A 73 4.12 19.58 -4.94
N TYR A 74 4.16 20.29 -3.82
CA TYR A 74 4.86 21.57 -3.71
C TYR A 74 6.19 21.50 -2.94
N ASP A 75 6.66 20.30 -2.59
CA ASP A 75 7.91 20.09 -1.88
C ASP A 75 8.83 19.16 -2.68
N GLU A 76 9.87 19.75 -3.26
CA GLU A 76 10.89 19.03 -4.04
C GLU A 76 11.62 17.97 -3.21
N ALA A 77 11.97 18.29 -1.96
CA ALA A 77 12.68 17.35 -1.08
C ALA A 77 11.80 16.13 -0.75
N THR A 78 10.49 16.36 -0.60
CA THR A 78 9.52 15.27 -0.44
C THR A 78 9.46 14.37 -1.68
N TRP A 79 9.54 14.92 -2.90
CA TRP A 79 9.59 14.11 -4.12
C TRP A 79 10.90 13.34 -4.26
N ASP A 80 12.04 13.93 -3.89
CA ASP A 80 13.32 13.24 -3.89
C ASP A 80 13.30 12.02 -2.96
N GLU A 81 12.75 12.17 -1.76
CA GLU A 81 12.56 11.07 -0.81
C GLU A 81 11.60 10.00 -1.38
N PHE A 82 10.45 10.44 -1.91
CA PHE A 82 9.46 9.56 -2.51
C PHE A 82 10.05 8.68 -3.63
N PHE A 83 10.78 9.30 -4.57
CA PHE A 83 11.37 8.58 -5.69
C PHE A 83 12.54 7.70 -5.26
N ALA A 84 13.34 8.12 -4.28
CA ALA A 84 14.38 7.25 -3.72
C ALA A 84 13.79 5.95 -3.13
N ILE A 85 12.64 6.04 -2.44
CA ILE A 85 11.94 4.86 -1.93
C ILE A 85 11.38 4.00 -3.08
N ALA A 86 10.71 4.64 -4.05
CA ALA A 86 10.13 3.95 -5.21
C ALA A 86 11.19 3.19 -6.01
N GLU A 87 12.34 3.80 -6.29
CA GLU A 87 13.46 3.19 -7.01
C GLU A 87 14.05 2.00 -6.24
N ASN A 88 14.28 2.15 -4.94
CA ASN A 88 14.80 1.07 -4.10
C ASN A 88 13.84 -0.13 -4.05
N TYR A 89 12.53 0.12 -3.97
CA TYR A 89 11.54 -0.93 -4.02
C TYR A 89 11.50 -1.64 -5.38
N LEU A 90 11.53 -0.88 -6.47
CA LEU A 90 11.59 -1.43 -7.82
C LEU A 90 12.83 -2.32 -8.01
N ASP A 91 13.98 -1.89 -7.51
CA ASP A 91 15.21 -2.69 -7.57
C ASP A 91 15.13 -3.96 -6.71
N THR A 92 14.45 -3.89 -5.56
CA THR A 92 14.14 -5.07 -4.76
C THR A 92 13.29 -6.07 -5.57
N LEU A 93 12.24 -5.61 -6.25
CA LEU A 93 11.39 -6.47 -7.10
C LEU A 93 12.20 -7.12 -8.24
N LYS A 94 13.00 -6.34 -8.98
CA LYS A 94 13.90 -6.85 -10.03
C LYS A 94 14.87 -7.91 -9.49
N SER A 95 15.40 -7.70 -8.28
CA SER A 95 16.34 -8.65 -7.66
C SER A 95 15.67 -9.98 -7.29
N GLN A 96 14.39 -9.96 -6.94
CA GLN A 96 13.60 -11.15 -6.62
C GLN A 96 13.17 -11.90 -7.87
N GLU A 97 12.84 -11.19 -8.95
CA GLU A 97 12.53 -11.78 -10.25
C GLU A 97 13.72 -12.59 -10.78
N LYS A 98 14.94 -12.03 -10.78
CA LYS A 98 16.16 -12.70 -11.27
C LYS A 98 16.55 -13.98 -10.52
N ARG A 99 15.95 -14.24 -9.35
CA ARG A 99 16.19 -15.47 -8.56
C ARG A 99 15.25 -16.62 -8.95
N LYS A 100 14.21 -16.33 -9.74
CA LYS A 100 13.28 -17.33 -10.27
C LYS A 100 13.77 -17.85 -11.61
#